data_AF-A0A2G6H4H9-F1
#
_entry.id   AF-A0A2G6H4H9-F1
#
_cell.length_a   1.000
_cell.length_b   1.000
_cell.length_c   1.000
_cell.angle_alpha   90.00
_cell.angle_beta   90.00
_cell.angle_gamma   90.00
#
_symmetry.space_group_name_H-M   'P 1'
#
loop_
_entity.id
_entity.type
_entity.pdbx_description
1 polymer ?
#
loop_
_entity_poly.entity_id
_entity_poly.type
_entity_poly.pdbx_seq_one_letter_code
_entity_poly.pdbx_strand_id
1 'polypeptide(L)'
;MYRLFSYIATNSYGMKVRISLLACGRRVLTLFFGVVLVALLTLSSYAQSSRNRGEAAKRVVWYEMKTPPLWETHEVKKGEALSAGVFCPFSFSCASILKAAIPSSRDILLAGMAFPGTPSVGLVFNNFFIPQGVELYIYPPDYSDVRGPFTWKDMRSGDFFLPPFHSDSLVFELNGAVEKRSLLNLSLSEVLVMRTPLYGKFKLGFGHAEDCEINVNCSEGDDWEMQKKAVVRILLRKGDQAYWCTGSLVNNTREDYYPYLLTADHCGRGASEYDLSQWVFYFNYAFPQCDNGEEEPAHQTMVGCRHVASSNDPSYRGS
;
A
#
# COMPACT_ATOMS: atom_id res chain seq x y z
N MET A 1 -26.38 19.34 30.51
CA MET A 1 -27.04 18.30 29.69
C MET A 1 -26.36 18.31 28.33
N TYR A 2 -25.48 17.33 28.05
CA TYR A 2 -24.78 17.23 26.77
C TYR A 2 -25.76 16.73 25.70
N ARG A 3 -25.76 17.34 24.52
CA ARG A 3 -26.52 16.84 23.36
C ARG A 3 -25.53 16.48 22.26
N LEU A 4 -25.68 15.26 21.73
CA LEU A 4 -24.99 14.81 20.53
C LEU A 4 -25.78 15.31 19.32
N PHE A 5 -25.11 16.04 18.44
CA PHE A 5 -25.67 16.45 17.15
C PHE A 5 -24.94 15.69 16.05
N SER A 6 -25.66 14.82 15.33
CA SER A 6 -25.15 14.15 14.14
C SER A 6 -25.82 14.74 12.89
N TYR A 7 -25.01 15.09 11.90
CA TYR A 7 -25.48 15.56 10.60
C TYR A 7 -24.77 14.81 9.48
N ILE A 8 -25.53 14.40 8.46
CA ILE A 8 -24.98 13.82 7.24
C ILE A 8 -24.98 14.93 6.19
N ALA A 9 -23.79 15.44 5.89
CA ALA A 9 -23.61 16.44 4.86
C ALA A 9 -23.31 15.74 3.54
N THR A 10 -24.01 16.12 2.47
CA THR A 10 -23.72 15.66 1.11
C THR A 10 -23.21 16.86 0.32
N ASN A 11 -22.03 16.77 -0.30
CA ASN A 11 -21.55 17.85 -1.16
C ASN A 11 -22.25 17.81 -2.55
N SER A 12 -21.99 18.81 -3.40
CA SER A 12 -22.53 18.88 -4.77
C SER A 12 -22.07 17.74 -5.69
N TYR A 13 -21.18 16.87 -5.22
CA TYR A 13 -20.63 15.73 -5.94
C TYR A 13 -21.10 14.37 -5.37
N GLY A 14 -22.05 14.36 -4.42
CA GLY A 14 -22.68 13.14 -3.92
C GLY A 14 -21.92 12.41 -2.79
N MET A 15 -20.75 12.90 -2.35
CA MET A 15 -20.04 12.33 -1.20
C MET A 15 -20.74 12.70 0.11
N LYS A 16 -20.93 11.70 0.98
CA LYS A 16 -21.62 11.83 2.28
C LYS A 16 -20.60 11.75 3.41
N VAL A 17 -20.65 12.72 4.34
CA VAL A 17 -19.83 12.70 5.57
C VAL A 17 -20.71 12.89 6.79
N ARG A 18 -20.50 12.01 7.78
CA ARG A 18 -21.21 12.06 9.07
C ARG A 18 -20.38 12.85 10.06
N ILE A 19 -20.87 14.01 10.47
CA ILE A 19 -20.24 14.88 11.46
C ILE A 19 -21.02 14.75 12.76
N SER A 20 -20.33 14.34 13.83
CA SER A 20 -20.91 14.19 15.18
C SER A 20 -20.19 15.12 16.15
N LEU A 21 -20.93 16.02 16.79
CA LEU A 21 -20.39 16.95 17.79
C LEU A 21 -21.11 16.79 19.12
N LEU A 22 -20.33 16.68 20.20
CA LEU A 22 -20.82 16.68 21.57
C LEU A 22 -20.73 18.11 22.13
N ALA A 23 -21.85 18.66 22.60
CA ALA A 23 -21.88 20.08 22.93
C ALA A 23 -22.66 20.43 24.21
N CYS A 24 -22.24 21.51 24.88
CA CYS A 24 -22.85 22.07 26.08
C CYS A 24 -23.08 23.59 25.92
N GLY A 25 -24.33 24.05 25.86
CA GLY A 25 -24.72 25.47 25.85
C GLY A 25 -25.12 26.10 24.50
N ARG A 26 -25.61 27.35 24.51
CA ARG A 26 -26.21 28.06 23.35
C ARG A 26 -25.21 28.61 22.30
N ARG A 27 -23.91 28.69 22.57
CA ARG A 27 -22.87 29.19 21.62
C ARG A 27 -22.46 28.16 20.54
N VAL A 28 -23.10 27.00 20.53
CA VAL A 28 -22.72 25.82 19.74
C VAL A 28 -23.16 25.90 18.28
N LEU A 29 -24.27 26.58 17.99
CA LEU A 29 -24.84 26.58 16.64
C LEU A 29 -23.91 27.22 15.60
N THR A 30 -23.28 28.35 15.93
CA THR A 30 -22.37 29.08 15.02
C THR A 30 -21.07 28.31 14.78
N LEU A 31 -20.52 27.66 15.82
CA LEU A 31 -19.35 26.79 15.71
C LEU A 31 -19.67 25.53 14.88
N PHE A 32 -20.87 24.96 15.06
CA PHE A 32 -21.35 23.81 14.30
C PHE A 32 -21.46 24.13 12.79
N PHE A 33 -22.07 25.27 12.44
CA PHE A 33 -22.12 25.72 11.05
C PHE A 33 -20.72 26.01 10.47
N GLY A 34 -19.82 26.59 11.26
CA GLY A 34 -18.43 26.82 10.84
C GLY A 34 -17.67 25.52 10.54
N VAL A 35 -17.75 24.53 11.43
CA VAL A 35 -17.08 23.22 11.25
C VAL A 35 -17.67 22.44 10.08
N VAL A 36 -18.99 22.44 9.92
CA VAL A 36 -19.66 21.81 8.78
C VAL A 36 -19.28 22.49 7.47
N LEU A 37 -19.20 23.83 7.44
CA LEU A 37 -18.80 24.58 6.25
C LEU A 37 -17.34 24.30 5.88
N VAL A 38 -16.42 24.29 6.85
CA VAL A 38 -15.01 23.94 6.61
C VAL A 38 -14.88 22.52 6.08
N ALA A 39 -15.57 21.55 6.69
CA ALA A 39 -15.57 20.16 6.22
C ALA A 39 -16.14 20.02 4.80
N LEU A 40 -17.22 20.74 4.47
CA LEU A 40 -17.79 20.75 3.13
C LEU A 40 -16.85 21.39 2.10
N LEU A 41 -16.15 22.46 2.48
CA LEU A 41 -15.18 23.14 1.61
C LEU A 41 -13.94 22.28 1.36
N THR A 42 -13.40 21.63 2.40
CA THR A 42 -12.27 20.71 2.24
C THR A 42 -12.65 19.51 1.39
N LEU A 43 -13.81 18.89 1.63
CA LEU A 43 -14.32 17.78 0.80
C LEU A 43 -14.58 18.19 -0.64
N SER A 44 -15.15 19.37 -0.88
CA SER A 44 -15.39 19.87 -2.25
C SER A 44 -14.07 20.19 -2.95
N SER A 45 -13.09 20.74 -2.24
CA SER A 45 -11.74 20.97 -2.78
C SER A 45 -11.01 19.66 -3.09
N TYR A 46 -11.17 18.64 -2.25
CA TYR A 46 -10.64 17.29 -2.46
C TYR A 46 -11.31 16.62 -3.65
N ALA A 47 -12.65 16.68 -3.74
CA ALA A 47 -13.43 16.14 -4.86
C ALA A 47 -13.04 16.80 -6.19
N GLN A 48 -12.91 18.13 -6.19
CA GLN A 48 -12.51 18.88 -7.37
C GLN A 48 -11.06 18.59 -7.74
N SER A 49 -10.15 18.49 -6.76
CA SER A 49 -8.77 18.06 -6.97
C SER A 49 -8.71 16.66 -7.57
N SER A 50 -9.39 15.67 -6.98
CA SER A 50 -9.46 14.29 -7.48
C SER A 50 -10.03 14.24 -8.90
N ARG A 51 -11.14 14.95 -9.18
CA ARG A 51 -11.74 15.01 -10.52
C ARG A 51 -10.81 15.68 -11.55
N ASN A 52 -10.19 16.80 -11.21
CA ASN A 52 -9.24 17.49 -12.08
C ASN A 52 -8.02 16.61 -12.38
N ARG A 53 -7.51 15.89 -11.38
CA ARG A 53 -6.41 14.96 -11.58
C ARG A 53 -6.86 13.76 -12.43
N GLY A 54 -8.07 13.22 -12.25
CA GLY A 54 -8.63 12.14 -13.09
C GLY A 54 -8.88 12.53 -14.55
N GLU A 55 -9.27 13.78 -14.81
CA GLU A 55 -9.29 14.31 -16.19
C GLU A 55 -7.89 14.51 -16.76
N ALA A 56 -6.91 14.88 -15.92
CA ALA A 56 -5.52 15.00 -16.32
C ALA A 56 -4.86 13.64 -16.60
N ALA A 57 -5.23 12.59 -15.86
CA ALA A 57 -4.81 11.20 -16.08
C ALA A 57 -5.24 10.68 -17.45
N LYS A 58 -6.33 11.19 -18.04
CA LYS A 58 -6.74 10.87 -19.42
C LYS A 58 -5.84 11.49 -20.50
N ARG A 59 -4.98 12.45 -20.13
CA ARG A 59 -4.11 13.19 -21.03
C ARG A 59 -2.63 12.87 -20.82
N VAL A 60 -2.28 11.88 -20.00
CA VAL A 60 -0.88 11.50 -19.78
C VAL A 60 -0.34 10.62 -20.90
N VAL A 61 0.95 10.73 -21.18
CA VAL A 61 1.63 9.78 -22.06
C VAL A 61 1.88 8.49 -21.27
N TRP A 62 1.38 7.38 -21.80
CA TRP A 62 1.51 6.06 -21.21
C TRP A 62 2.70 5.32 -21.80
N TYR A 63 3.56 4.80 -20.92
CA TYR A 63 4.50 3.77 -21.26
C TYR A 63 3.91 2.40 -20.93
N GLU A 64 3.77 1.54 -21.92
CA GLU A 64 3.29 0.17 -21.71
C GLU A 64 4.46 -0.79 -21.50
N MET A 65 4.49 -1.45 -20.35
CA MET A 65 5.38 -2.58 -20.13
C MET A 65 4.95 -3.75 -21.02
N LYS A 66 5.89 -4.31 -21.78
CA LYS A 66 5.67 -5.62 -22.40
C LYS A 66 5.61 -6.65 -21.28
N THR A 67 4.41 -7.13 -20.99
CA THR A 67 4.18 -8.07 -19.90
C THR A 67 4.97 -9.35 -20.15
N PRO A 68 5.68 -9.90 -19.15
CA PRO A 68 6.19 -11.25 -19.26
C PRO A 68 5.00 -12.21 -19.52
N PRO A 69 5.23 -13.34 -20.21
CA PRO A 69 4.18 -14.32 -20.47
C PRO A 69 3.49 -14.69 -19.15
N LEU A 70 2.17 -14.86 -19.24
CA LEU A 70 1.32 -15.30 -18.13
C LEU A 70 2.01 -16.45 -17.42
N TRP A 71 2.38 -16.24 -16.15
CA TRP A 71 2.73 -17.37 -15.29
C TRP A 71 1.43 -18.09 -14.97
N GLU A 72 1.43 -19.40 -15.21
CA GLU A 72 0.45 -20.27 -14.59
C GLU A 72 0.68 -20.18 -13.09
N THR A 73 -0.36 -19.77 -12.37
CA THR A 73 -0.40 -19.78 -10.92
C THR A 73 0.16 -21.10 -10.39
N HIS A 74 1.32 -21.06 -9.76
CA HIS A 74 1.92 -22.25 -9.18
C HIS A 74 0.98 -22.77 -8.09
N GLU A 75 0.55 -24.02 -8.23
CA GLU A 75 -0.21 -24.72 -7.20
C GLU A 75 0.67 -24.81 -5.95
N VAL A 76 0.24 -24.20 -4.85
CA VAL A 76 0.96 -24.25 -3.58
C VAL A 76 0.89 -25.67 -3.04
N LYS A 77 2.05 -26.32 -2.84
CA LYS A 77 2.10 -27.64 -2.20
C LYS A 77 1.85 -27.52 -0.71
N LYS A 78 1.32 -28.57 -0.09
CA LYS A 78 1.06 -28.61 1.36
C LYS A 78 2.34 -28.28 2.15
N GLY A 79 2.28 -27.23 2.98
CA GLY A 79 3.38 -26.78 3.84
C GLY A 79 4.32 -25.74 3.21
N GLU A 80 4.04 -25.27 2.00
CA GLU A 80 4.75 -24.14 1.38
C GLU A 80 4.00 -22.82 1.61
N ALA A 81 4.74 -21.70 1.55
CA ALA A 81 4.14 -20.38 1.67
C ALA A 81 3.19 -20.11 0.49
N LEU A 82 2.11 -19.36 0.74
CA LEU A 82 1.11 -19.04 -0.27
C LEU A 82 1.72 -18.09 -1.31
N SER A 83 1.82 -18.52 -2.58
CA SER A 83 2.34 -17.66 -3.65
C SER A 83 1.52 -16.37 -3.80
N ALA A 84 2.18 -15.26 -4.08
CA ALA A 84 1.56 -13.93 -4.19
C ALA A 84 1.84 -13.26 -5.54
N GLY A 85 2.95 -13.60 -6.18
CA GLY A 85 3.38 -12.95 -7.42
C GLY A 85 4.83 -13.26 -7.77
N VAL A 86 5.32 -12.56 -8.79
CA VAL A 86 6.69 -12.71 -9.31
C VAL A 86 7.31 -11.33 -9.53
N PHE A 87 8.57 -11.17 -9.11
CA PHE A 87 9.42 -10.04 -9.44
C PHE A 87 10.02 -10.28 -10.83
N CYS A 88 9.62 -9.45 -11.78
CA CYS A 88 10.06 -9.56 -13.16
C CYS A 88 11.15 -8.52 -13.43
N PRO A 89 12.32 -8.92 -13.97
CA PRO A 89 13.34 -7.98 -14.42
C PRO A 89 12.76 -6.97 -15.42
N PHE A 90 12.97 -5.69 -15.14
CA PHE A 90 12.46 -4.59 -15.93
C PHE A 90 13.42 -3.41 -15.85
N SER A 91 14.05 -3.06 -16.96
CA SER A 91 14.96 -1.92 -17.02
C SER A 91 14.25 -0.72 -17.60
N PHE A 92 14.04 0.30 -16.76
CA PHE A 92 13.36 1.51 -17.19
C PHE A 92 13.82 2.73 -16.40
N SER A 93 14.21 3.79 -17.10
CA SER A 93 14.49 5.08 -16.47
C SER A 93 13.26 5.97 -16.59
N CYS A 94 12.74 6.45 -15.46
CA CYS A 94 11.67 7.43 -15.47
C CYS A 94 12.14 8.79 -16.04
N ALA A 95 13.43 9.03 -16.28
CA ALA A 95 13.86 10.20 -17.07
C ALA A 95 13.19 10.23 -18.46
N SER A 96 12.87 9.06 -19.03
CA SER A 96 12.10 8.94 -20.27
C SER A 96 10.64 9.35 -20.10
N ILE A 97 10.06 9.05 -18.93
CA ILE A 97 8.72 9.50 -18.50
C ILE A 97 8.69 11.03 -18.38
N LEU A 98 9.71 11.64 -17.77
CA LEU A 98 9.79 13.10 -17.61
C LEU A 98 9.88 13.85 -18.94
N LYS A 99 10.57 13.27 -19.92
CA LYS A 99 10.71 13.86 -21.25
C LYS A 99 9.39 13.85 -22.03
N ALA A 100 8.54 12.86 -21.78
CA ALA A 100 7.23 12.70 -22.43
C ALA A 100 6.07 13.27 -21.59
N ALA A 101 6.32 13.64 -20.34
CA ALA A 101 5.31 14.11 -19.41
C ALA A 101 4.68 15.42 -19.90
N ILE A 102 3.36 15.53 -19.75
CA ILE A 102 2.60 16.69 -20.18
C ILE A 102 2.43 17.63 -18.98
N PRO A 103 2.70 18.94 -19.13
CA PRO A 103 2.42 19.90 -18.07
C PRO A 103 0.91 19.90 -17.78
N SER A 104 0.52 19.49 -16.58
CA SER A 104 -0.86 19.66 -16.10
C SER A 104 -1.08 21.12 -15.63
N SER A 105 -0.03 21.72 -15.08
CA SER A 105 0.08 23.16 -14.77
C SER A 105 1.54 23.60 -14.93
N ARG A 106 1.86 24.86 -14.61
CA ARG A 106 3.25 25.35 -14.62
C ARG A 106 4.17 24.46 -13.76
N ASP A 107 3.66 23.99 -12.64
CA ASP A 107 4.44 23.32 -11.59
C ASP A 107 4.12 21.83 -11.47
N ILE A 108 3.29 21.26 -12.37
CA ILE A 108 2.91 19.84 -12.33
C ILE A 108 3.23 19.13 -13.66
N LEU A 109 4.00 18.05 -13.60
CA LEU A 109 4.21 17.11 -14.71
C LEU A 109 3.56 15.76 -14.39
N LEU A 110 2.84 15.21 -15.37
CA LEU A 110 2.19 13.92 -15.26
C LEU A 110 2.68 12.97 -16.34
N ALA A 111 2.84 11.70 -15.98
CA ALA A 111 3.03 10.64 -16.94
C ALA A 111 2.58 9.29 -16.37
N GLY A 112 2.26 8.36 -17.27
CA GLY A 112 1.66 7.08 -16.93
C GLY A 112 2.56 5.89 -17.28
N MET A 113 2.45 4.83 -16.48
CA MET A 113 2.98 3.51 -16.80
C MET A 113 1.86 2.48 -16.69
N ALA A 114 1.67 1.69 -17.74
CA ALA A 114 0.68 0.64 -17.80
C ALA A 114 1.37 -0.73 -17.78
N PHE A 115 0.73 -1.67 -17.09
CA PHE A 115 1.15 -3.04 -16.83
C PHE A 115 0.01 -3.98 -17.23
N PRO A 116 -0.24 -4.18 -18.53
CA PRO A 116 -1.44 -4.87 -18.98
C PRO A 116 -1.65 -6.26 -18.36
N GLY A 117 -2.88 -6.59 -17.97
CA GLY A 117 -3.21 -7.95 -17.55
C GLY A 117 -2.64 -8.38 -16.19
N THR A 118 -2.21 -7.45 -15.33
CA THR A 118 -1.98 -7.71 -13.91
C THR A 118 -3.02 -7.02 -13.02
N PRO A 119 -3.58 -7.72 -12.00
CA PRO A 119 -4.47 -7.09 -11.03
C PRO A 119 -3.76 -6.18 -10.04
N SER A 120 -2.45 -6.37 -9.79
CA SER A 120 -1.72 -5.52 -8.84
C SER A 120 -0.22 -5.49 -9.14
N VAL A 121 0.37 -4.31 -9.02
CA VAL A 121 1.75 -4.03 -9.43
C VAL A 121 2.55 -3.32 -8.35
N GLY A 122 3.72 -3.86 -8.02
CA GLY A 122 4.75 -3.21 -7.17
C GLY A 122 5.96 -2.79 -8.00
N LEU A 123 6.68 -1.77 -7.55
CA LEU A 123 7.79 -1.17 -8.30
C LEU A 123 9.09 -1.20 -7.51
N VAL A 124 10.12 -1.83 -8.08
CA VAL A 124 11.45 -1.91 -7.48
C VAL A 124 12.40 -0.97 -8.21
N PHE A 125 12.96 -0.01 -7.48
CA PHE A 125 13.91 0.96 -7.98
C PHE A 125 15.32 0.60 -7.51
N ASN A 126 16.27 0.55 -8.42
CA ASN A 126 17.70 0.49 -8.09
C ASN A 126 18.34 1.89 -7.98
N ASN A 127 17.58 2.93 -8.32
CA ASN A 127 17.92 4.31 -8.04
C ASN A 127 16.63 5.10 -7.81
N PHE A 128 16.50 5.72 -6.64
CA PHE A 128 15.34 6.50 -6.26
C PHE A 128 15.80 7.85 -5.71
N PHE A 129 16.17 8.76 -6.61
CA PHE A 129 16.66 10.09 -6.27
C PHE A 129 15.63 11.17 -6.59
N ILE A 130 15.24 11.92 -5.55
CA ILE A 130 14.35 13.08 -5.66
C ILE A 130 15.11 14.33 -5.20
N PRO A 131 15.31 15.35 -6.06
CA PRO A 131 16.01 16.57 -5.67
C PRO A 131 15.17 17.42 -4.70
N GLN A 132 15.83 18.16 -3.82
CA GLN A 132 15.17 19.02 -2.86
C GLN A 132 14.31 20.10 -3.55
N GLY A 133 13.03 20.17 -3.18
CA GLY A 133 12.04 21.08 -3.77
C GLY A 133 11.18 20.44 -4.87
N VAL A 134 11.38 19.15 -5.15
CA VAL A 134 10.49 18.32 -5.96
C VAL A 134 9.76 17.33 -5.06
N GLU A 135 8.47 17.15 -5.32
CA GLU A 135 7.63 16.14 -4.70
C GLU A 135 7.16 15.15 -5.77
N LEU A 136 7.17 13.86 -5.44
CA LEU A 136 6.64 12.80 -6.29
C LEU A 136 5.43 12.16 -5.62
N TYR A 137 4.33 12.05 -6.36
CA TYR A 137 3.18 11.23 -6.00
C TYR A 137 3.04 10.12 -7.03
N ILE A 138 2.64 8.94 -6.56
CA ILE A 138 2.35 7.78 -7.41
C ILE A 138 1.00 7.22 -7.02
N TYR A 139 0.12 7.02 -8.00
CA TYR A 139 -1.25 6.59 -7.74
C TYR A 139 -1.90 5.92 -8.96
N PRO A 140 -2.89 5.03 -8.78
CA PRO A 140 -3.74 4.53 -9.86
C PRO A 140 -4.60 5.64 -10.48
N PRO A 141 -5.00 5.55 -11.78
CA PRO A 141 -5.83 6.55 -12.46
C PRO A 141 -7.14 6.93 -11.75
N ASP A 142 -7.67 6.06 -10.89
CA ASP A 142 -8.89 6.27 -10.12
C ASP A 142 -8.67 6.89 -8.73
N TYR A 143 -7.41 7.15 -8.34
CA TYR A 143 -7.02 7.70 -7.03
C TYR A 143 -7.34 6.81 -5.83
N SER A 144 -7.60 5.52 -6.04
CA SER A 144 -7.91 4.56 -4.97
C SER A 144 -6.81 4.46 -3.92
N ASP A 145 -5.55 4.63 -4.32
CA ASP A 145 -4.37 4.58 -3.43
C ASP A 145 -3.34 5.64 -3.86
N VAL A 146 -3.30 6.77 -3.16
CA VAL A 146 -2.37 7.87 -3.44
C VAL A 146 -1.19 7.84 -2.47
N ARG A 147 0.01 7.60 -2.99
CA ARG A 147 1.24 7.52 -2.18
C ARG A 147 2.17 8.68 -2.47
N GLY A 148 2.74 9.24 -1.40
CA GLY A 148 3.57 10.43 -1.41
C GLY A 148 2.98 11.55 -0.53
N PRO A 149 3.56 12.76 -0.55
CA PRO A 149 4.72 13.13 -1.37
C PRO A 149 5.97 12.38 -0.96
N PHE A 150 6.62 11.72 -1.91
CA PHE A 150 8.01 11.31 -1.77
C PHE A 150 8.90 12.50 -2.06
N THR A 151 9.89 12.69 -1.19
CA THR A 151 10.82 13.82 -1.20
C THR A 151 12.24 13.33 -1.03
N TRP A 152 13.20 14.25 -1.10
CA TRP A 152 14.61 13.97 -0.81
C TRP A 152 14.85 13.33 0.58
N LYS A 153 13.91 13.47 1.52
CA LYS A 153 14.00 12.88 2.87
C LYS A 153 13.63 11.39 2.91
N ASP A 154 12.86 10.94 1.93
CA ASP A 154 12.39 9.55 1.84
C ASP A 154 13.43 8.65 1.15
N MET A 155 14.48 9.27 0.61
CA MET A 155 15.61 8.58 0.01
C MET A 155 16.39 7.81 1.09
N ARG A 156 16.47 6.50 0.90
CA ARG A 156 17.41 5.63 1.62
C ARG A 156 18.59 5.34 0.71
N SER A 157 19.75 5.00 1.28
CA SER A 157 20.90 4.54 0.49
C SER A 157 20.58 3.17 -0.13
N GLY A 158 20.49 3.09 -1.46
CA GLY A 158 20.31 1.83 -2.19
C GLY A 158 18.96 1.70 -2.90
N ASP A 159 18.43 0.48 -2.89
CA ASP A 159 17.18 0.11 -3.57
C ASP A 159 15.94 0.63 -2.82
N PHE A 160 14.90 0.98 -3.55
CA PHE A 160 13.63 1.45 -2.99
C PHE A 160 12.49 0.61 -3.56
N PHE A 161 11.64 0.09 -2.68
CA PHE A 161 10.48 -0.70 -3.09
C PHE A 161 9.19 0.04 -2.78
N LEU A 162 8.37 0.23 -3.82
CA LEU A 162 6.97 0.59 -3.65
C LEU A 162 6.13 -0.68 -3.63
N PRO A 163 5.47 -0.99 -2.49
CA PRO A 163 4.59 -2.13 -2.40
C PRO A 163 3.49 -2.13 -3.48
N PRO A 164 2.83 -3.27 -3.72
CA PRO A 164 1.83 -3.36 -4.78
C PRO A 164 0.66 -2.39 -4.63
N PHE A 165 0.26 -1.79 -5.75
CA PHE A 165 -1.01 -1.09 -5.93
C PHE A 165 -2.03 -2.05 -6.54
N HIS A 166 -3.30 -1.99 -6.13
CA HIS A 166 -4.38 -2.75 -6.76
C HIS A 166 -4.81 -2.08 -8.08
N SER A 167 -3.90 -2.05 -9.05
CA SER A 167 -4.13 -1.48 -10.36
C SER A 167 -3.15 -2.04 -11.38
N ASP A 168 -3.55 -2.00 -12.65
CA ASP A 168 -2.71 -2.33 -13.80
C ASP A 168 -2.01 -1.09 -14.38
N SER A 169 -2.24 0.08 -13.82
CA SER A 169 -1.78 1.36 -14.38
C SER A 169 -1.44 2.32 -13.25
N LEU A 170 -0.34 3.05 -13.38
CA LEU A 170 0.11 4.03 -12.38
C LEU A 170 0.44 5.36 -13.05
N VAL A 171 0.04 6.45 -12.40
CA VAL A 171 0.41 7.81 -12.75
C VAL A 171 1.48 8.28 -11.79
N PHE A 172 2.52 8.89 -12.37
CA PHE A 172 3.58 9.60 -11.66
C PHE A 172 3.31 11.10 -11.79
N GLU A 173 3.03 11.75 -10.67
CA GLU A 173 2.79 13.19 -10.57
C GLU A 173 3.98 13.86 -9.89
N LEU A 174 4.63 14.77 -10.61
CA LEU A 174 5.75 15.56 -10.10
C LEU A 174 5.34 17.00 -9.90
N ASN A 175 5.55 17.48 -8.68
CA ASN A 175 5.24 18.84 -8.28
C ASN A 175 6.52 19.58 -7.85
N GLY A 176 6.50 20.91 -7.98
CA GLY A 176 7.54 21.80 -7.45
C GLY A 176 8.59 22.26 -8.47
N ALA A 177 9.78 22.59 -7.95
CA ALA A 177 10.87 23.33 -8.60
C ALA A 177 11.23 22.80 -10.00
N VAL A 178 10.68 23.44 -11.05
CA VAL A 178 10.82 23.05 -12.46
C VAL A 178 12.29 22.92 -12.87
N GLU A 179 13.12 23.85 -12.41
CA GLU A 179 14.56 23.93 -12.72
C GLU A 179 15.38 22.78 -12.15
N LYS A 180 14.86 22.07 -11.13
CA LYS A 180 15.55 20.93 -10.50
C LYS A 180 15.08 19.58 -11.03
N ARG A 181 14.02 19.53 -11.85
CA ARG A 181 13.46 18.27 -12.36
C ARG A 181 14.42 17.45 -13.20
N SER A 182 15.38 18.10 -13.87
CA SER A 182 16.43 17.41 -14.63
C SER A 182 17.37 16.58 -13.76
N LEU A 183 17.41 16.83 -12.44
CA LEU A 183 18.19 16.07 -11.47
C LEU A 183 17.43 14.85 -10.95
N LEU A 184 16.13 14.71 -11.24
CA LEU A 184 15.36 13.53 -10.84
C LEU A 184 15.95 12.28 -11.50
N ASN A 185 16.26 11.25 -10.71
CA ASN A 185 16.75 9.99 -11.23
C ASN A 185 16.01 8.84 -10.55
N LEU A 186 14.98 8.35 -11.23
CA LEU A 186 14.27 7.15 -10.84
C LEU A 186 14.55 6.09 -11.90
N SER A 187 15.12 4.97 -11.48
CA SER A 187 15.40 3.83 -12.36
C SER A 187 14.77 2.60 -11.74
N LEU A 188 13.87 1.97 -12.50
CA LEU A 188 13.28 0.69 -12.18
C LEU A 188 14.22 -0.42 -12.64
N SER A 189 14.41 -1.41 -11.78
CA SER A 189 15.14 -2.64 -12.06
C SER A 189 14.21 -3.84 -12.19
N GLU A 190 13.08 -3.83 -11.48
CA GLU A 190 12.09 -4.90 -11.48
C GLU A 190 10.67 -4.37 -11.23
N VAL A 191 9.69 -5.17 -11.64
CA VAL A 191 8.28 -4.95 -11.35
C VAL A 191 7.74 -6.21 -10.67
N LEU A 192 7.12 -6.06 -9.50
CA LEU A 192 6.37 -7.14 -8.88
C LEU A 192 4.99 -7.22 -9.55
N VAL A 193 4.71 -8.35 -10.19
CA VAL A 193 3.41 -8.66 -10.77
C VAL A 193 2.69 -9.63 -9.84
N MET A 194 1.63 -9.16 -9.17
CA MET A 194 0.79 -10.05 -8.37
C MET A 194 -0.35 -10.62 -9.21
N ARG A 195 -0.79 -11.82 -8.85
CA ARG A 195 -2.06 -12.40 -9.31
C ARG A 195 -2.73 -13.08 -8.12
N THR A 196 -4.01 -13.38 -8.28
CA THR A 196 -4.75 -14.18 -7.30
C THR A 196 -4.08 -15.55 -7.14
N PRO A 197 -3.58 -15.92 -5.95
CA PRO A 197 -3.05 -17.26 -5.72
C PRO A 197 -4.09 -18.35 -6.03
N LEU A 198 -3.61 -19.53 -6.45
CA LEU A 198 -4.42 -20.73 -6.54
C LEU A 198 -3.93 -21.82 -5.58
N TYR A 199 -4.86 -22.52 -4.95
CA TYR A 199 -4.64 -23.80 -4.28
C TYR A 199 -5.61 -24.82 -4.85
N GLY A 200 -5.11 -25.75 -5.66
CA GLY A 200 -5.96 -26.59 -6.51
C GLY A 200 -6.85 -25.75 -7.44
N LYS A 201 -8.18 -25.86 -7.27
CA LYS A 201 -9.18 -25.08 -8.02
C LYS A 201 -9.62 -23.80 -7.30
N PHE A 202 -9.16 -23.55 -6.09
CA PHE A 202 -9.60 -22.44 -5.27
C PHE A 202 -8.72 -21.22 -5.52
N LYS A 203 -9.38 -20.07 -5.73
CA LYS A 203 -8.74 -18.76 -5.66
C LYS A 203 -8.57 -18.39 -4.19
N LEU A 204 -7.40 -17.91 -3.82
CA LEU A 204 -7.09 -17.44 -2.48
C LEU A 204 -6.78 -15.94 -2.53
N GLY A 205 -7.07 -15.21 -1.45
CA GLY A 205 -6.90 -13.77 -1.40
C GLY A 205 -7.77 -13.13 -0.32
N PHE A 206 -7.95 -11.81 -0.41
CA PHE A 206 -8.89 -11.08 0.43
C PHE A 206 -10.31 -11.69 0.32
N GLY A 207 -10.98 -11.87 1.46
CA GLY A 207 -12.33 -12.45 1.52
C GLY A 207 -12.41 -13.95 1.26
N HIS A 208 -11.28 -14.65 1.08
CA HIS A 208 -11.24 -16.10 0.84
C HIS A 208 -10.88 -16.94 2.09
N ALA A 209 -10.89 -16.34 3.28
CA ALA A 209 -10.86 -17.11 4.52
C ALA A 209 -12.13 -18.00 4.59
N GLU A 210 -12.01 -19.20 5.15
CA GLU A 210 -13.17 -20.10 5.26
C GLU A 210 -14.15 -19.61 6.32
N ASP A 211 -15.42 -20.00 6.21
CA ASP A 211 -16.50 -19.56 7.10
C ASP A 211 -16.30 -19.97 8.57
N CYS A 212 -15.33 -20.83 8.87
CA CYS A 212 -14.96 -21.22 10.23
C CYS A 212 -13.98 -20.25 10.91
N GLU A 213 -13.35 -19.36 10.14
CA GLU A 213 -12.42 -18.35 10.64
C GLU A 213 -13.20 -17.19 11.28
N ILE A 214 -12.72 -16.69 12.43
CA ILE A 214 -13.40 -15.65 13.20
C ILE A 214 -12.64 -14.34 13.06
N ASN A 215 -13.34 -13.27 12.69
CA ASN A 215 -12.74 -11.95 12.61
C ASN A 215 -12.30 -11.46 14.00
N VAL A 216 -11.11 -10.89 14.06
CA VAL A 216 -10.46 -10.49 15.34
C VAL A 216 -11.18 -9.35 16.07
N ASN A 217 -12.16 -8.71 15.43
CA ASN A 217 -13.01 -7.68 16.02
C ASN A 217 -14.42 -8.20 16.39
N CYS A 218 -14.61 -9.53 16.40
CA CYS A 218 -15.70 -10.20 17.11
C CYS A 218 -15.42 -10.27 18.62
N SER A 219 -16.42 -10.69 19.39
CA SER A 219 -16.35 -10.80 20.86
C SER A 219 -15.19 -11.66 21.35
N GLU A 220 -14.77 -12.65 20.57
CA GLU A 220 -13.65 -13.55 20.84
C GLU A 220 -12.31 -12.81 20.89
N GLY A 221 -12.21 -11.66 20.24
CA GLY A 221 -11.01 -10.82 20.20
C GLY A 221 -10.97 -9.71 21.25
N ASP A 222 -12.03 -9.52 22.04
CA ASP A 222 -12.15 -8.40 22.99
C ASP A 222 -11.02 -8.39 24.04
N ASP A 223 -10.59 -9.58 24.49
CA ASP A 223 -9.51 -9.73 25.48
C ASP A 223 -8.10 -9.65 24.87
N TRP A 224 -7.97 -9.52 23.54
CA TRP A 224 -6.70 -9.64 22.79
C TRP A 224 -6.29 -8.35 22.07
N GLU A 225 -6.77 -7.20 22.54
CA GLU A 225 -6.56 -5.88 21.93
C GLU A 225 -5.10 -5.53 21.63
N MET A 226 -4.17 -5.92 22.50
CA MET A 226 -2.74 -5.67 22.30
C MET A 226 -2.13 -6.66 21.30
N GLN A 227 -2.49 -7.93 21.42
CA GLN A 227 -1.95 -9.02 20.62
C GLN A 227 -2.40 -8.88 19.16
N LYS A 228 -3.68 -8.53 18.91
CA LYS A 228 -4.16 -8.34 17.53
C LYS A 228 -3.45 -7.20 16.80
N LYS A 229 -3.01 -6.15 17.50
CA LYS A 229 -2.20 -5.05 16.94
C LYS A 229 -0.75 -5.45 16.65
N ALA A 230 -0.25 -6.51 17.29
CA ALA A 230 1.08 -7.03 17.06
C ALA A 230 1.15 -7.94 15.82
N VAL A 231 0.02 -8.53 15.40
CA VAL A 231 -0.04 -9.42 14.23
C VAL A 231 0.11 -8.61 12.94
N VAL A 232 0.91 -9.14 12.01
CA VAL A 232 1.10 -8.55 10.69
C VAL A 232 0.95 -9.59 9.59
N ARG A 233 0.39 -9.16 8.46
CA ARG A 233 0.47 -9.89 7.19
C ARG A 233 1.77 -9.49 6.49
N ILE A 234 2.48 -10.45 5.90
CA ILE A 234 3.80 -10.25 5.32
C ILE A 234 3.75 -10.62 3.84
N LEU A 235 4.05 -9.66 2.96
CA LEU A 235 4.43 -9.94 1.57
C LEU A 235 5.95 -10.10 1.53
N LEU A 236 6.40 -11.33 1.33
CA LEU A 236 7.82 -11.64 1.34
C LEU A 236 8.34 -11.92 -0.06
N ARG A 237 9.58 -11.53 -0.30
CA ARG A 237 10.36 -11.88 -1.48
C ARG A 237 11.31 -13.03 -1.16
N LYS A 238 11.49 -13.94 -2.12
CA LYS A 238 12.54 -14.97 -2.10
C LYS A 238 12.99 -15.24 -3.53
N GLY A 239 14.15 -14.71 -3.91
CA GLY A 239 14.58 -14.73 -5.30
C GLY A 239 13.68 -13.87 -6.18
N ASP A 240 13.06 -14.47 -7.19
CA ASP A 240 12.10 -13.80 -8.07
C ASP A 240 10.64 -14.04 -7.65
N GLN A 241 10.38 -14.81 -6.58
CA GLN A 241 9.02 -15.13 -6.15
C GLN A 241 8.57 -14.25 -4.97
N ALA A 242 7.27 -13.96 -4.93
CA ALA A 242 6.60 -13.33 -3.81
C ALA A 242 5.63 -14.30 -3.13
N TYR A 243 5.53 -14.23 -1.81
CA TYR A 243 4.62 -15.08 -1.02
C TYR A 243 3.95 -14.29 0.11
N TRP A 244 2.87 -14.86 0.64
CA TRP A 244 2.20 -14.41 1.86
C TRP A 244 2.59 -15.28 3.05
N CYS A 245 2.93 -14.62 4.16
CA CYS A 245 3.02 -15.23 5.49
C CYS A 245 2.42 -14.30 6.54
N THR A 246 2.41 -14.76 7.79
CA THR A 246 2.02 -13.98 8.97
C THR A 246 3.21 -13.85 9.92
N GLY A 247 3.22 -12.79 10.71
CA GLY A 247 4.16 -12.63 11.82
C GLY A 247 3.54 -11.88 12.98
N SER A 248 4.33 -11.72 14.04
CA SER A 248 3.94 -10.94 15.22
C SER A 248 5.11 -10.13 15.74
N LEU A 249 4.83 -8.89 16.16
CA LEU A 249 5.80 -8.07 16.89
C LEU A 249 6.09 -8.68 18.26
N VAL A 250 7.36 -8.71 18.63
CA VAL A 250 7.82 -9.20 19.93
C VAL A 250 8.63 -8.11 20.64
N ASN A 251 8.37 -7.93 21.93
CA ASN A 251 9.16 -6.99 22.73
C ASN A 251 10.52 -7.60 23.10
N ASN A 252 11.44 -6.75 23.54
CA ASN A 252 12.73 -7.14 24.09
C ASN A 252 12.89 -6.64 25.54
N THR A 253 13.90 -7.10 26.26
CA THR A 253 14.11 -6.78 27.68
C THR A 253 14.49 -5.32 27.97
N ARG A 254 14.81 -4.52 26.94
CA ARG A 254 15.08 -3.08 27.05
C ARG A 254 13.82 -2.23 26.91
N GLU A 255 12.70 -2.82 26.46
CA GLU A 255 11.42 -2.13 26.26
C GLU A 255 11.54 -0.85 25.40
N ASP A 256 12.45 -0.86 24.42
CA ASP A 256 12.81 0.32 23.63
C ASP A 256 11.98 0.47 22.34
N TYR A 257 10.88 -0.29 22.23
CA TYR A 257 9.99 -0.34 21.06
C TYR A 257 10.70 -0.70 19.76
N TYR A 258 11.89 -1.32 19.82
CA TYR A 258 12.53 -1.83 18.62
C TYR A 258 11.66 -2.92 17.98
N PRO A 259 11.28 -2.80 16.69
CA PRO A 259 10.24 -3.63 16.08
C PRO A 259 10.79 -5.00 15.67
N TYR A 260 11.14 -5.84 16.65
CA TYR A 260 11.43 -7.24 16.38
C TYR A 260 10.16 -7.96 15.94
N LEU A 261 10.29 -8.75 14.89
CA LEU A 261 9.18 -9.49 14.29
C LEU A 261 9.53 -10.96 14.22
N LEU A 262 8.63 -11.79 14.74
CA LEU A 262 8.71 -13.24 14.68
C LEU A 262 7.81 -13.77 13.55
N THR A 263 8.36 -14.67 12.73
CA THR A 263 7.62 -15.42 11.70
C THR A 263 8.20 -16.84 11.59
N ALA A 264 7.58 -17.70 10.79
CA ALA A 264 8.05 -19.07 10.58
C ALA A 264 9.35 -19.11 9.76
N ASP A 265 10.28 -20.00 10.12
CA ASP A 265 11.56 -20.15 9.40
C ASP A 265 11.35 -20.45 7.91
N HIS A 266 10.37 -21.27 7.54
CA HIS A 266 10.11 -21.61 6.14
C HIS A 266 9.71 -20.40 5.28
N CYS A 267 9.15 -19.35 5.88
CA CYS A 267 8.84 -18.09 5.18
C CYS A 267 10.15 -17.40 4.74
N GLY A 268 11.12 -17.30 5.64
CA GLY A 268 12.39 -16.58 5.40
C GLY A 268 13.55 -17.42 4.87
N ARG A 269 13.51 -18.74 5.00
CA ARG A 269 14.63 -19.63 4.62
C ARG A 269 15.02 -19.41 3.15
N GLY A 270 16.30 -19.12 2.93
CA GLY A 270 16.87 -18.89 1.60
C GLY A 270 16.68 -17.48 1.05
N ALA A 271 16.01 -16.57 1.77
CA ALA A 271 15.96 -15.16 1.39
C ALA A 271 17.33 -14.49 1.63
N SER A 272 17.82 -13.77 0.64
CA SER A 272 19.02 -12.92 0.72
C SER A 272 18.75 -11.63 1.51
N GLU A 273 19.80 -10.89 1.89
CA GLU A 273 19.64 -9.55 2.48
C GLU A 273 18.88 -8.60 1.55
N TYR A 274 19.12 -8.73 0.23
CA TYR A 274 18.36 -8.00 -0.77
C TYR A 274 16.88 -8.37 -0.71
N ASP A 275 16.54 -9.66 -0.70
CA ASP A 275 15.14 -10.10 -0.58
C ASP A 275 14.48 -9.53 0.68
N LEU A 276 15.15 -9.64 1.84
CA LEU A 276 14.66 -9.13 3.12
C LEU A 276 14.42 -7.61 3.12
N SER A 277 15.22 -6.86 2.35
CA SER A 277 15.02 -5.41 2.15
C SER A 277 13.74 -5.07 1.39
N GLN A 278 13.19 -6.04 0.64
CA GLN A 278 11.97 -5.89 -0.16
C GLN A 278 10.72 -6.49 0.52
N TRP A 279 10.83 -7.01 1.75
CA TRP A 279 9.66 -7.52 2.47
C TRP A 279 8.74 -6.37 2.89
N VAL A 280 7.43 -6.60 2.81
CA VAL A 280 6.40 -5.63 3.21
C VAL A 280 5.57 -6.19 4.35
N PHE A 281 5.47 -5.44 5.42
CA PHE A 281 4.71 -5.79 6.62
C PHE A 281 3.46 -4.92 6.67
N TYR A 282 2.29 -5.55 6.63
CA TYR A 282 0.98 -4.91 6.69
C TYR A 282 0.44 -5.01 8.11
N PHE A 283 0.28 -3.86 8.74
CA PHE A 283 -0.27 -3.71 10.08
C PHE A 283 -1.77 -3.44 10.00
N ASN A 284 -2.50 -3.78 11.08
CA ASN A 284 -3.93 -3.51 11.20
C ASN A 284 -4.76 -4.05 10.00
N TYR A 285 -4.31 -5.16 9.42
CA TYR A 285 -4.99 -5.83 8.31
C TYR A 285 -6.11 -6.72 8.86
N ALA A 286 -7.25 -6.10 9.20
CA ALA A 286 -8.44 -6.77 9.71
C ALA A 286 -9.70 -5.97 9.34
N PHE A 287 -10.85 -6.64 9.26
CA PHE A 287 -12.12 -5.95 9.11
C PHE A 287 -12.40 -5.03 10.30
N PRO A 288 -13.01 -3.85 10.09
CA PRO A 288 -13.26 -2.90 11.17
C PRO A 288 -14.32 -3.41 12.18
N GLN A 289 -15.12 -4.41 11.83
CA GLN A 289 -16.18 -5.00 12.64
C GLN A 289 -16.10 -6.54 12.56
N CYS A 290 -16.99 -7.23 13.26
CA CYS A 290 -17.05 -8.70 13.25
C CYS A 290 -17.48 -9.28 11.90
N ASP A 291 -18.36 -8.60 11.16
CA ASP A 291 -18.81 -9.08 9.85
C ASP A 291 -17.73 -8.89 8.78
N ASN A 292 -17.71 -9.80 7.80
CA ASN A 292 -16.89 -9.64 6.60
C ASN A 292 -17.32 -8.39 5.82
N GLY A 293 -16.33 -7.60 5.40
CA GLY A 293 -16.53 -6.44 4.52
C GLY A 293 -16.23 -6.77 3.05
N GLU A 294 -16.72 -5.92 2.16
CA GLU A 294 -16.44 -6.01 0.72
C GLU A 294 -15.13 -5.32 0.31
N GLU A 295 -14.60 -4.44 1.17
CA GLU A 295 -13.41 -3.65 0.91
C GLU A 295 -12.21 -4.14 1.74
N GLU A 296 -11.06 -4.25 1.08
CA GLU A 296 -9.79 -4.59 1.74
C GLU A 296 -9.36 -3.46 2.69
N PRO A 297 -8.84 -3.75 3.90
CA PRO A 297 -8.38 -2.72 4.82
C PRO A 297 -7.27 -1.85 4.21
N ALA A 298 -7.29 -0.55 4.56
CA ALA A 298 -6.27 0.38 4.13
C ALA A 298 -4.85 -0.10 4.50
N HIS A 299 -3.92 -0.02 3.55
CA HIS A 299 -2.56 -0.50 3.73
C HIS A 299 -1.76 0.39 4.69
N GLN A 300 -1.48 -0.10 5.89
CA GLN A 300 -0.49 0.49 6.79
C GLN A 300 0.77 -0.37 6.75
N THR A 301 1.81 0.11 6.06
CA THR A 301 2.96 -0.76 5.73
C THR A 301 4.29 -0.24 6.23
N MET A 302 5.18 -1.18 6.51
CA MET A 302 6.62 -0.95 6.60
C MET A 302 7.35 -1.84 5.60
N VAL A 303 8.44 -1.35 5.04
CA VAL A 303 9.22 -2.04 4.03
C VAL A 303 10.65 -2.28 4.51
N GLY A 304 11.11 -3.51 4.30
CA GLY A 304 12.45 -3.97 4.59
C GLY A 304 12.63 -4.48 6.02
N CYS A 305 13.51 -5.46 6.17
CA CYS A 305 13.94 -5.98 7.46
C CYS A 305 15.39 -6.48 7.39
N ARG A 306 15.96 -6.78 8.56
CA ARG A 306 17.24 -7.48 8.69
C ARG A 306 17.03 -8.75 9.50
N HIS A 307 17.58 -9.87 9.03
CA HIS A 307 17.56 -11.11 9.77
C HIS A 307 18.36 -10.99 11.08
N VAL A 308 17.81 -11.53 12.16
CA VAL A 308 18.42 -11.49 13.49
C VAL A 308 18.85 -12.89 13.92
N ALA A 309 17.93 -13.85 13.83
CA ALA A 309 18.16 -15.25 14.16
C ALA A 309 17.05 -16.12 13.53
N SER A 310 17.34 -17.40 13.32
CA SER A 310 16.33 -18.42 13.03
C SER A 310 16.77 -19.77 13.58
N SER A 311 15.81 -20.68 13.73
CA SER A 311 16.06 -22.06 14.12
C SER A 311 15.39 -22.97 13.10
N ASN A 312 16.16 -23.91 12.56
CA ASN A 312 15.67 -24.95 11.67
C ASN A 312 15.87 -26.31 12.33
N ASP A 313 15.00 -26.71 13.25
CA ASP A 313 15.09 -28.06 13.82
C ASP A 313 14.64 -29.11 12.79
N PRO A 314 15.56 -29.89 12.18
CA PRO A 314 15.18 -30.91 11.21
C PRO A 314 14.46 -32.11 11.83
N SER A 315 14.43 -32.21 13.17
CA SER A 315 13.72 -33.27 13.90
C SER A 315 12.24 -32.99 14.09
N TYR A 316 11.80 -31.74 13.90
CA TYR A 316 10.40 -31.33 14.03
C TYR A 316 9.61 -31.66 12.75
N ARG A 317 9.04 -32.87 12.70
CA ARG A 317 7.94 -33.20 11.77
C ARG A 317 6.66 -32.61 12.36
N GLY A 318 6.35 -31.37 12.00
CA GLY A 318 5.13 -30.68 12.48
C GLY A 318 3.88 -31.54 12.29
N SER A 319 3.03 -31.49 13.32
CA SER A 319 1.74 -32.19 13.47
C SER A 319 0.73 -31.86 12.37
#